data_AF-A0A0S4IPF0-F1
#
_entry.id   AF-A0A0S4IPF0-F1
#
_cell.length_a   1.000
_cell.length_b   1.000
_cell.length_c   1.000
_cell.angle_alpha   90.00
_cell.angle_beta   90.00
_cell.angle_gamma   90.00
#
_symmetry.space_group_name_H-M   'P 1'
#
loop_
_entity.id
_entity.type
_entity.pdbx_description
1 polymer ?
#
loop_
_entity_poly.entity_id
_entity_poly.type
_entity_poly.pdbx_seq_one_letter_code
_entity_poly.pdbx_strand_id
1 'polypeptide(L)'
;MLPGLCGEISPVANRLFLGTQPTMAVEQRLLRQMQVVYPWLASRKRVKEAGTEFMEIDLASIDAELLLRYNHVFFARRQIHDELIEKQLTLLESSKPPKAAEVAITQGLTDIHRAAAKRIYHEINELQALKPTCTVSGRRELEPSAAFQSYDILTMMRVAEENAAPELSHVESQCRAFLPADRVHDSAAALAREIFATEGEAKAQLDKKELKLWSRHNAPDYNKIGCVAKYRPLEVAAYYRFFGERIVSTNSGFRRSLWGNLFRKMATTPSYLTSISRYWALHSGLDAQGRSGAPSTIPSNIASAACEHDKMFRGLQFRNLFMYSSIEVARQTWRVDNFVPLMRLFPLMGQQASDEALAFLLVEDFWATLTNSESSIVINDAIIRASKQFVEDNALLHDSNIDGLLNKAQSSAARVLPEPSVVASGNSEESAATFSEPAVSA
;
A
#
# COMPACT_ATOMS: atom_id res chain seq x y z
N MET A 1 0.93 2.38 -0.73
CA MET A 1 -0.07 2.85 0.26
C MET A 1 -1.01 1.75 0.75
N LEU A 2 -1.70 1.03 -0.13
CA LEU A 2 -2.61 -0.08 0.26
C LEU A 2 -2.12 -1.38 -0.40
N PRO A 3 -1.15 -2.09 0.18
CA PRO A 3 -0.45 -3.18 -0.50
C PRO A 3 -1.40 -4.35 -0.80
N GLY A 4 -1.44 -4.79 -2.06
CA GLY A 4 -2.18 -5.99 -2.49
C GLY A 4 -3.68 -5.81 -2.74
N LEU A 5 -4.24 -4.65 -2.42
CA LEU A 5 -5.64 -4.32 -2.69
C LEU A 5 -5.83 -3.94 -4.16
N CYS A 6 -6.38 -4.83 -4.98
CA CYS A 6 -6.58 -4.55 -6.40
C CYS A 6 -7.82 -5.25 -6.97
N GLY A 7 -8.47 -4.57 -7.92
CA GLY A 7 -9.63 -5.08 -8.65
C GLY A 7 -9.32 -5.37 -10.12
N GLU A 8 -10.21 -6.12 -10.76
CA GLU A 8 -10.14 -6.35 -12.20
C GLU A 8 -10.55 -5.09 -12.95
N ILE A 9 -9.63 -4.58 -13.78
CA ILE A 9 -9.83 -3.41 -14.63
C ILE A 9 -9.07 -3.62 -15.93
N SER A 10 -9.51 -3.00 -17.03
CA SER A 10 -8.75 -3.02 -18.29
C SER A 10 -7.45 -2.21 -18.19
N PRO A 11 -6.44 -2.47 -19.05
CA PRO A 11 -5.31 -1.57 -19.27
C PRO A 11 -5.76 -0.15 -19.59
N VAL A 12 -5.15 0.83 -18.91
CA VAL A 12 -5.36 2.26 -19.16
C VAL A 12 -4.02 2.83 -19.56
N ALA A 13 -3.73 2.78 -20.86
CA ALA A 13 -2.46 3.24 -21.41
C ALA A 13 -2.31 4.76 -21.23
N ASN A 14 -1.11 5.18 -20.83
CA ASN A 14 -0.68 6.57 -20.81
C ASN A 14 0.78 6.67 -21.26
N ARG A 15 1.22 7.87 -21.63
CA ARG A 15 2.58 8.14 -22.08
C ARG A 15 3.22 9.17 -21.17
N LEU A 16 4.30 8.77 -20.49
CA LEU A 16 5.13 9.67 -19.72
C LEU A 16 6.22 10.25 -20.63
N PHE A 17 6.30 11.57 -20.71
CA PHE A 17 7.35 12.27 -21.45
C PHE A 17 8.73 12.06 -20.80
N LEU A 18 9.73 11.66 -21.58
CA LEU A 18 11.10 11.42 -21.11
C LEU A 18 12.09 12.54 -21.49
N GLY A 19 11.78 13.32 -22.52
CA GLY A 19 12.63 14.41 -22.99
C GLY A 19 12.61 14.60 -24.51
N THR A 20 13.36 15.60 -24.96
CA THR A 20 13.55 15.96 -26.36
C THR A 20 15.02 15.78 -26.71
N GLN A 21 15.33 15.08 -27.80
CA GLN A 21 16.70 14.83 -28.24
C GLN A 21 17.43 16.15 -28.60
N PRO A 22 18.75 16.25 -28.31
CA PRO A 22 19.59 15.23 -27.68
C PRO A 22 19.49 15.19 -26.13
N THR A 23 18.73 16.08 -25.51
CA THR A 23 18.71 16.28 -24.05
C THR A 23 17.52 15.58 -23.38
N MET A 24 17.74 14.35 -22.92
CA MET A 24 16.76 13.54 -22.20
C MET A 24 16.71 13.87 -20.69
N ALA A 25 16.33 15.10 -20.35
CA ALA A 25 16.44 15.61 -18.97
C ALA A 25 15.58 14.84 -17.95
N VAL A 26 14.33 14.48 -18.29
CA VAL A 26 13.45 13.73 -17.38
C VAL A 26 13.97 12.31 -17.21
N GLU A 27 14.36 11.65 -18.30
CA GLU A 27 14.97 10.32 -18.24
C GLU A 27 16.19 10.29 -17.31
N GLN A 28 17.12 11.24 -17.45
CA GLN A 28 18.30 11.31 -16.58
C GLN A 28 17.94 11.45 -15.10
N ARG A 29 16.83 12.13 -14.78
CA ARG A 29 16.32 12.24 -13.40
C ARG A 29 15.75 10.90 -12.93
N LEU A 30 14.92 10.24 -13.75
CA LEU A 30 14.36 8.93 -13.42
C LEU A 30 15.47 7.90 -13.17
N LEU A 31 16.53 7.88 -13.99
CA LEU A 31 17.67 6.98 -13.81
C LEU A 31 18.43 7.21 -12.50
N ARG A 32 18.48 8.46 -12.01
CA ARG A 32 19.13 8.81 -10.74
C ARG A 32 18.24 8.50 -9.54
N GLN A 33 16.91 8.64 -9.69
CA GLN A 33 15.96 8.62 -8.58
C GLN A 33 15.30 7.25 -8.37
N MET A 34 15.00 6.52 -9.45
CA MET A 34 14.23 5.28 -9.42
C MET A 34 15.12 4.02 -9.38
N GLN A 35 16.31 4.11 -8.80
CA GLN A 35 17.30 3.02 -8.79
C GLN A 35 16.77 1.73 -8.15
N VAL A 36 16.03 1.85 -7.06
CA VAL A 36 15.45 0.71 -6.32
C VAL A 36 14.48 -0.09 -7.20
N VAL A 37 13.78 0.58 -8.11
CA VAL A 37 12.79 0.01 -9.03
C VAL A 37 13.27 0.03 -10.49
N TYR A 38 14.59 0.13 -10.69
CA TYR A 38 15.18 0.17 -12.03
C TYR A 38 14.84 -1.05 -12.92
N PRO A 39 14.75 -2.30 -12.42
CA PRO A 39 14.35 -3.42 -13.27
C PRO A 39 12.98 -3.20 -13.93
N TRP A 40 12.02 -2.63 -13.17
CA TRP A 40 10.74 -2.23 -13.72
C TRP A 40 10.90 -1.12 -14.76
N LEU A 41 11.65 -0.05 -14.45
CA LEU A 41 11.88 1.09 -15.35
C LEU A 41 12.49 0.63 -16.68
N ALA A 42 13.47 -0.27 -16.63
CA ALA A 42 14.14 -0.84 -17.80
C ALA A 42 13.24 -1.80 -18.60
N SER A 43 12.23 -2.40 -17.97
CA SER A 43 11.27 -3.29 -18.63
C SER A 43 10.19 -2.55 -19.43
N ARG A 44 9.96 -1.25 -19.15
CA ARG A 44 8.88 -0.48 -19.78
C ARG A 44 9.19 -0.18 -21.24
N LYS A 45 8.15 -0.25 -22.08
CA LYS A 45 8.26 0.04 -23.50
C LYS A 45 8.52 1.53 -23.72
N ARG A 46 9.48 1.82 -24.59
CA ARG A 46 9.80 3.19 -25.04
C ARG A 46 9.20 3.45 -26.41
N VAL A 47 8.73 4.68 -26.61
CA VAL A 47 8.18 5.17 -27.88
C VAL A 47 8.96 6.39 -28.27
N LYS A 48 9.48 6.40 -29.50
CA LYS A 48 10.19 7.53 -30.08
C LYS A 48 9.27 8.23 -31.07
N GLU A 49 9.07 9.51 -30.88
CA GLU A 49 8.34 10.39 -31.79
C GLU A 49 9.29 11.51 -32.25
N ALA A 50 8.94 12.27 -33.29
CA ALA A 50 9.86 13.18 -33.98
C ALA A 50 10.65 14.13 -33.04
N GLY A 51 11.85 13.71 -32.63
CA GLY A 51 12.70 14.42 -31.67
C GLY A 51 12.34 14.25 -30.19
N THR A 52 11.30 13.51 -29.82
CA THR A 52 10.86 13.29 -28.43
C THR A 52 10.80 11.80 -28.07
N GLU A 53 11.00 11.45 -26.81
CA GLU A 53 10.75 10.08 -26.36
C GLU A 53 9.77 10.03 -25.20
N PHE A 54 9.01 8.94 -25.16
CA PHE A 54 8.01 8.63 -24.15
C PHE A 54 8.20 7.22 -23.60
N MET A 55 7.74 7.02 -22.38
CA MET A 55 7.57 5.70 -21.78
C MET A 55 6.08 5.36 -21.75
N GLU A 56 5.70 4.23 -22.33
CA GLU A 56 4.35 3.70 -22.19
C GLU A 56 4.17 3.09 -20.80
N ILE A 57 3.12 3.54 -20.11
CA ILE A 57 2.75 3.09 -18.78
C ILE A 57 1.28 2.68 -18.78
N ASP A 58 0.93 1.76 -17.88
CA ASP A 58 -0.47 1.40 -17.63
C ASP A 58 -0.92 1.98 -16.28
N LEU A 59 -1.77 3.01 -16.33
CA LEU A 59 -2.27 3.70 -15.14
C LEU A 59 -3.06 2.78 -14.21
N ALA A 60 -3.63 1.70 -14.74
CA ALA A 60 -4.36 0.69 -14.00
C ALA A 60 -3.50 -0.49 -13.54
N SER A 61 -2.18 -0.38 -13.68
CA SER A 61 -1.19 -1.30 -13.12
C SER A 61 -0.41 -0.67 -11.95
N ILE A 62 0.64 -1.33 -11.48
CA ILE A 62 1.54 -0.77 -10.46
C ILE A 62 2.35 0.44 -10.97
N ASP A 63 2.44 0.64 -12.29
CA ASP A 63 3.27 1.66 -12.93
C ASP A 63 3.05 3.08 -12.34
N ALA A 64 1.78 3.47 -12.17
CA ALA A 64 1.42 4.78 -11.63
C ALA A 64 1.88 4.97 -10.18
N GLU A 65 1.67 3.98 -9.31
CA GLU A 65 2.07 4.06 -7.90
C GLU A 65 3.60 4.11 -7.76
N LEU A 66 4.35 3.38 -8.60
CA LEU A 66 5.81 3.46 -8.61
C LEU A 66 6.31 4.82 -9.04
N LEU A 67 5.69 5.42 -10.05
CA LEU A 67 6.05 6.76 -10.49
C LEU A 67 5.70 7.81 -9.44
N LEU A 68 4.53 7.75 -8.81
CA LEU A 68 4.16 8.68 -7.74
C LEU A 68 5.01 8.52 -6.47
N ARG A 69 5.57 7.32 -6.22
CA ARG A 69 6.37 7.02 -5.03
C ARG A 69 7.87 7.23 -5.20
N TYR A 70 8.43 6.91 -6.38
CA TYR A 70 9.89 6.92 -6.58
C TYR A 70 10.44 8.10 -7.38
N ASN A 71 9.57 8.85 -8.07
CA ASN A 71 9.98 9.99 -8.86
C ASN A 71 10.13 11.24 -8.01
N HIS A 72 11.22 12.00 -8.15
CA HIS A 72 11.43 13.33 -7.52
C HIS A 72 11.29 14.49 -8.53
N VAL A 73 10.50 14.29 -9.58
CA VAL A 73 10.15 15.29 -10.60
C VAL A 73 8.67 15.66 -10.44
N PHE A 74 8.39 16.78 -9.78
CA PHE A 74 7.03 17.20 -9.40
C PHE A 74 6.05 17.30 -10.58
N PHE A 75 6.45 17.89 -11.72
CA PHE A 75 5.53 18.05 -12.85
C PHE A 75 5.14 16.72 -13.51
N ALA A 76 6.03 15.72 -13.46
CA ALA A 76 5.73 14.37 -13.94
C ALA A 76 4.78 13.65 -12.98
N ARG A 77 4.96 13.80 -11.65
CA ARG A 77 4.00 13.28 -10.66
C ARG A 77 2.64 13.96 -10.78
N ARG A 78 2.60 15.29 -10.93
CA ARG A 78 1.37 16.06 -11.14
C ARG A 78 0.61 15.57 -12.36
N GLN A 79 1.28 15.45 -13.52
CA GLN A 79 0.63 14.97 -14.74
C GLN A 79 0.02 13.56 -14.56
N ILE A 80 0.73 12.66 -13.89
CA ILE A 80 0.20 11.31 -13.61
C ILE A 80 -1.00 11.39 -12.67
N HIS A 81 -0.93 12.20 -11.62
CA HIS A 81 -2.00 12.37 -10.64
C HIS A 81 -3.27 12.96 -11.27
N ASP A 82 -3.13 14.05 -12.05
CA ASP A 82 -4.23 14.70 -12.75
C ASP A 82 -4.91 13.72 -13.72
N GLU A 83 -4.13 13.01 -14.54
CA GLU A 83 -4.65 12.01 -15.49
C GLU A 83 -5.37 10.87 -14.76
N LEU A 84 -4.87 10.42 -13.60
CA LEU A 84 -5.52 9.40 -12.78
C LEU A 84 -6.87 9.88 -12.22
N ILE A 85 -6.98 11.15 -11.81
CA ILE A 85 -8.24 11.73 -11.37
C ILE A 85 -9.21 11.83 -12.54
N GLU A 86 -8.80 12.47 -13.64
CA GLU A 86 -9.66 12.70 -14.80
C GLU A 86 -10.22 11.38 -15.35
N LYS A 87 -9.36 10.39 -15.56
CA LYS A 87 -9.79 9.07 -16.08
C LYS A 87 -10.76 8.37 -15.14
N GLN A 88 -10.56 8.41 -13.81
CA GLN A 88 -11.51 7.77 -12.90
C GLN A 88 -12.85 8.50 -12.88
N LEU A 89 -12.85 9.83 -12.92
CA LEU A 89 -14.08 10.60 -12.96
C LEU A 89 -14.84 10.37 -14.26
N THR A 90 -14.15 10.31 -15.41
CA THR A 90 -14.76 9.88 -16.68
C THR A 90 -15.32 8.45 -16.60
N LEU A 91 -14.62 7.52 -15.93
CA LEU A 91 -15.14 6.17 -15.71
C LEU A 91 -16.39 6.17 -14.83
N LEU A 92 -16.47 7.01 -13.79
CA LEU A 92 -17.69 7.15 -12.97
C LEU A 92 -18.89 7.67 -13.75
N GLU A 93 -18.65 8.48 -14.77
CA GLU A 93 -19.72 9.04 -15.63
C GLU A 93 -20.16 8.05 -16.72
N SER A 94 -19.24 7.24 -17.23
CA SER A 94 -19.47 6.36 -18.39
C SER A 94 -19.78 4.90 -18.05
N SER A 95 -19.47 4.46 -16.82
CA SER A 95 -19.65 3.06 -16.39
C SER A 95 -20.90 2.87 -15.52
N LYS A 96 -21.29 1.60 -15.34
CA LYS A 96 -22.34 1.24 -14.39
C LYS A 96 -21.89 1.66 -12.98
N PRO A 97 -22.75 2.33 -12.18
CA PRO A 97 -22.36 2.76 -10.84
C PRO A 97 -21.93 1.55 -10.00
N PRO A 98 -20.84 1.68 -9.22
CA PRO A 98 -20.42 0.63 -8.29
C PRO A 98 -21.53 0.32 -7.27
N LYS A 99 -21.48 -0.89 -6.72
CA LYS A 99 -22.42 -1.30 -5.67
C LYS A 99 -22.19 -0.41 -4.45
N ALA A 100 -23.17 0.42 -4.09
CA ALA A 100 -23.13 1.23 -2.88
C ALA A 100 -23.06 0.35 -1.63
N ALA A 101 -22.39 0.87 -0.60
CA ALA A 101 -22.41 0.25 0.71
C ALA A 101 -23.76 0.49 1.41
N GLU A 102 -24.04 -0.29 2.46
CA GLU A 102 -25.18 0.00 3.33
C GLU A 102 -25.07 1.40 3.95
N VAL A 103 -26.22 2.06 4.12
CA VAL A 103 -26.26 3.46 4.60
C VAL A 103 -25.64 3.58 5.98
N ALA A 104 -25.92 2.63 6.89
CA ALA A 104 -25.33 2.61 8.22
C ALA A 104 -23.79 2.50 8.19
N ILE A 105 -23.24 1.65 7.31
CA ILE A 105 -21.79 1.51 7.12
C ILE A 105 -21.19 2.82 6.57
N THR A 106 -21.85 3.41 5.58
CA THR A 106 -21.41 4.68 4.97
C THR A 106 -21.37 5.81 6.00
N GLN A 107 -22.42 5.91 6.83
CA GLN A 107 -22.49 6.90 7.89
C GLN A 107 -21.44 6.63 8.99
N GLY A 108 -21.31 5.38 9.44
CA GLY A 108 -20.32 4.99 10.44
C GLY A 108 -18.88 5.27 10.00
N LEU A 109 -18.54 4.99 8.74
CA LEU A 109 -17.23 5.33 8.17
C LEU A 109 -17.01 6.84 8.08
N THR A 110 -18.05 7.62 7.76
CA THR A 110 -17.99 9.09 7.76
C THR A 110 -17.71 9.63 9.15
N ASP A 111 -18.35 9.08 10.18
CA ASP A 111 -18.13 9.50 11.57
C ASP A 111 -16.72 9.12 12.06
N ILE A 112 -16.23 7.94 11.70
CA ILE A 112 -14.83 7.53 11.97
C ILE A 112 -13.84 8.45 11.26
N HIS A 113 -14.08 8.79 9.98
CA HIS A 113 -13.22 9.70 9.22
C HIS A 113 -13.18 11.10 9.85
N ARG A 114 -14.34 11.62 10.28
CA ARG A 114 -14.42 12.90 11.00
C ARG A 114 -13.60 12.86 12.30
N ALA A 115 -13.72 11.78 13.08
CA ALA A 115 -12.94 11.60 14.30
C ALA A 115 -11.43 11.48 14.03
N ALA A 116 -11.03 10.83 12.94
CA ALA A 116 -9.64 10.66 12.53
C ALA A 116 -9.01 11.92 11.89
N ALA A 117 -9.78 12.99 11.67
CA ALA A 117 -9.33 14.17 10.93
C ALA A 117 -8.04 14.79 11.48
N LYS A 118 -7.94 14.99 12.81
CA LYS A 118 -6.72 15.56 13.43
C LYS A 118 -5.48 14.69 13.18
N ARG A 119 -5.64 13.36 13.25
CA ARG A 119 -4.55 12.42 12.98
C ARG A 119 -4.12 12.49 11.51
N ILE A 120 -5.08 12.54 10.59
CA ILE A 120 -4.82 12.69 9.15
C ILE A 120 -4.07 14.00 8.89
N TYR A 121 -4.50 15.13 9.46
CA TYR A 121 -3.83 16.41 9.28
C TYR A 121 -2.43 16.42 9.84
N HIS A 122 -2.21 15.79 10.99
CA HIS A 122 -0.88 15.65 11.56
C HIS A 122 0.05 14.89 10.61
N GLU A 123 -0.38 13.74 10.08
CA GLU A 123 0.40 12.98 9.10
C GLU A 123 0.69 13.80 7.83
N ILE A 124 -0.27 14.58 7.32
CA ILE A 124 -0.04 15.49 6.18
C ILE A 124 1.01 16.56 6.51
N ASN A 125 0.94 17.15 7.71
CA ASN A 125 1.88 18.17 8.16
C ASN A 125 3.30 17.59 8.32
N GLU A 126 3.43 16.36 8.81
CA GLU A 126 4.72 15.65 8.84
C GLU A 126 5.29 15.49 7.42
N LEU A 127 4.48 15.05 6.45
CA LEU A 127 4.90 14.93 5.05
C LEU A 127 5.28 16.28 4.43
N GLN A 128 4.53 17.33 4.73
CA GLN A 128 4.83 18.68 4.27
C GLN A 128 6.15 19.20 4.85
N ALA A 129 6.44 18.95 6.12
CA ALA A 129 7.68 19.33 6.77
C ALA A 129 8.92 18.60 6.19
N LEU A 130 8.73 17.42 5.60
CA LEU A 130 9.81 16.65 5.00
C LEU A 130 10.25 17.16 3.63
N LYS A 131 9.33 17.76 2.85
CA LYS A 131 9.64 18.20 1.47
C LYS A 131 10.84 19.16 1.37
N PRO A 132 10.98 20.19 2.23
CA PRO A 132 12.16 21.07 2.24
C PRO A 132 13.49 20.35 2.51
N THR A 133 13.46 19.18 3.17
CA THR A 133 14.67 18.41 3.50
C THR A 133 15.22 17.59 2.32
N CYS A 134 14.47 17.50 1.21
CA CYS A 134 14.85 16.78 -0.01
C CYS A 134 15.87 17.56 -0.88
N THR A 135 16.93 18.05 -0.25
CA THR A 135 18.06 18.77 -0.87
C THR A 135 19.38 17.98 -0.79
N VAL A 136 19.38 16.86 -0.05
CA VAL A 136 20.55 16.03 0.22
C VAL A 136 20.95 15.15 -0.97
N SER A 137 22.20 14.68 -1.01
CA SER A 137 22.74 13.94 -2.17
C SER A 137 21.95 12.68 -2.56
N GLY A 138 21.34 11.98 -1.60
CA GLY A 138 20.53 10.79 -1.86
C GLY A 138 19.10 11.08 -2.32
N ARG A 139 18.58 12.28 -2.08
CA ARG A 139 17.18 12.67 -2.31
C ARG A 139 17.11 14.13 -2.69
N ARG A 140 17.07 14.40 -4.00
CA ARG A 140 17.03 15.76 -4.56
C ARG A 140 15.72 15.97 -5.31
N GLU A 141 14.81 16.69 -4.67
CA GLU A 141 13.63 17.24 -5.32
C GLU A 141 14.01 18.44 -6.19
N LEU A 142 13.27 18.71 -7.26
CA LEU A 142 13.51 19.88 -8.11
C LEU A 142 13.14 21.19 -7.40
N GLU A 143 12.01 21.20 -6.70
CA GLU A 143 11.48 22.38 -6.00
C GLU A 143 11.08 22.01 -4.55
N PRO A 144 12.06 21.83 -3.65
CA PRO A 144 11.81 21.42 -2.27
C PRO A 144 11.09 22.50 -1.43
N SER A 145 11.18 23.79 -1.83
CA SER A 145 10.50 24.90 -1.17
C SER A 145 9.08 25.16 -1.67
N ALA A 146 8.65 24.50 -2.76
CA ALA A 146 7.29 24.66 -3.26
C ALA A 146 6.27 24.05 -2.28
N ALA A 147 5.05 24.59 -2.27
CA ALA A 147 3.97 24.09 -1.44
C ALA A 147 3.79 22.58 -1.61
N PHE A 148 3.51 21.87 -0.52
CA PHE A 148 3.18 20.44 -0.56
C PHE A 148 1.84 20.25 -1.28
N GLN A 149 1.74 19.19 -2.08
CA GLN A 149 0.56 18.88 -2.89
C GLN A 149 0.22 17.38 -2.82
N SER A 150 -1.01 17.01 -3.17
CA SER A 150 -1.50 15.62 -3.10
C SER A 150 -0.64 14.61 -3.87
N TYR A 151 -0.04 15.03 -5.00
CA TYR A 151 0.86 14.19 -5.80
C TYR A 151 2.24 13.96 -5.16
N ASP A 152 2.56 14.63 -4.05
CA ASP A 152 3.81 14.44 -3.30
C ASP A 152 3.68 13.38 -2.19
N ILE A 153 2.45 13.01 -1.81
CA ILE A 153 2.15 12.14 -0.65
C ILE A 153 2.99 10.87 -0.68
N LEU A 154 2.93 10.08 -1.76
CA LEU A 154 3.63 8.78 -1.80
C LEU A 154 5.15 8.93 -1.76
N THR A 155 5.69 9.98 -2.39
CA THR A 155 7.13 10.24 -2.36
C THR A 155 7.56 10.64 -0.94
N MET A 156 6.82 11.56 -0.28
CA MET A 156 7.16 11.99 1.07
C MET A 156 6.93 10.89 2.12
N MET A 157 5.92 10.03 1.95
CA MET A 157 5.76 8.83 2.78
C MET A 157 7.00 7.95 2.71
N ARG A 158 7.51 7.68 1.50
CA ARG A 158 8.75 6.90 1.33
C ARG A 158 9.95 7.59 1.98
N VAL A 159 10.07 8.92 1.88
CA VAL A 159 11.15 9.67 2.54
C VAL A 159 11.07 9.54 4.06
N ALA A 160 9.87 9.63 4.63
CA ALA A 160 9.64 9.45 6.06
C ALA A 160 9.98 8.03 6.53
N GLU A 161 9.54 7.01 5.77
CA GLU A 161 9.86 5.60 6.01
C GLU A 161 11.38 5.39 6.03
N GLU A 162 12.11 5.91 5.03
CA GLU A 162 13.58 5.86 5.00
C GLU A 162 14.24 6.64 6.15
N ASN A 163 13.57 7.66 6.70
CA ASN A 163 14.07 8.43 7.84
C ASN A 163 13.78 7.78 9.20
N ALA A 164 12.92 6.76 9.25
CA ALA A 164 12.56 6.10 10.50
C ALA A 164 13.71 5.27 11.08
N ALA A 165 14.64 4.82 10.25
CA ALA A 165 15.86 4.10 10.63
C ALA A 165 17.09 4.71 9.92
N PRO A 166 17.53 5.92 10.30
CA PRO A 166 18.53 6.70 9.55
C PRO A 166 19.92 6.03 9.49
N GLU A 167 20.21 5.14 10.43
CA GLU A 167 21.44 4.33 10.46
C GLU A 167 21.44 3.19 9.43
N LEU A 168 20.28 2.83 8.88
CA LEU A 168 20.11 1.75 7.91
C LEU A 168 19.89 2.32 6.50
N SER A 169 20.88 2.15 5.63
CA SER A 169 20.76 2.57 4.23
C SER A 169 20.07 1.50 3.37
N HIS A 170 19.26 1.91 2.40
CA HIS A 170 18.70 1.01 1.37
C HIS A 170 17.93 -0.22 1.89
N VAL A 171 17.21 -0.09 3.01
CA VAL A 171 16.44 -1.17 3.67
C VAL A 171 15.61 -2.00 2.66
N GLU A 172 14.86 -1.34 1.77
CA GLU A 172 14.04 -2.00 0.74
C GLU A 172 14.87 -2.91 -0.19
N SER A 173 16.04 -2.42 -0.64
CA SER A 173 16.93 -3.18 -1.53
C SER A 173 17.66 -4.30 -0.80
N GLN A 174 18.06 -4.06 0.46
CA GLN A 174 18.68 -5.08 1.31
C GLN A 174 17.71 -6.24 1.55
N CYS A 175 16.47 -5.96 1.98
CA CYS A 175 15.46 -7.01 2.14
C CYS A 175 15.20 -7.78 0.84
N ARG A 176 15.08 -7.07 -0.30
CA ARG A 176 14.81 -7.71 -1.59
C ARG A 176 15.85 -8.77 -1.96
N ALA A 177 17.11 -8.63 -1.54
CA ALA A 177 18.14 -9.65 -1.80
C ALA A 177 17.85 -11.02 -1.16
N PHE A 178 16.98 -11.08 -0.14
CA PHE A 178 16.64 -12.28 0.63
C PHE A 178 15.19 -12.73 0.44
N LEU A 179 14.46 -12.13 -0.50
CA LEU A 179 13.04 -12.44 -0.72
C LEU A 179 12.82 -12.93 -2.16
N PRO A 180 13.31 -14.14 -2.54
CA PRO A 180 12.94 -14.79 -3.80
C PRO A 180 11.42 -14.93 -3.93
N ALA A 181 10.87 -14.57 -5.08
CA ALA A 181 9.43 -14.53 -5.30
C ALA A 181 8.75 -15.90 -5.15
N ASP A 182 9.37 -16.95 -5.69
CA ASP A 182 8.91 -18.34 -5.57
C ASP A 182 8.87 -18.81 -4.12
N ARG A 183 9.91 -18.52 -3.34
CA ARG A 183 9.94 -18.81 -1.90
C ARG A 183 8.84 -18.09 -1.14
N VAL A 184 8.57 -16.83 -1.48
CA VAL A 184 7.47 -16.06 -0.91
C VAL A 184 6.13 -16.70 -1.24
N HIS A 185 5.95 -17.18 -2.47
CA HIS A 185 4.73 -17.89 -2.90
C HIS A 185 4.52 -19.19 -2.13
N ASP A 186 5.56 -20.01 -2.03
CA ASP A 186 5.54 -21.28 -1.31
C ASP A 186 5.25 -21.08 0.18
N SER A 187 5.82 -20.03 0.79
CA SER A 187 5.63 -19.70 2.20
C SER A 187 4.20 -19.22 2.49
N ALA A 188 3.61 -18.42 1.60
CA ALA A 188 2.21 -18.01 1.72
C ALA A 188 1.26 -19.20 1.56
N ALA A 189 1.55 -20.12 0.63
CA ALA A 189 0.77 -21.33 0.44
C ALA A 189 0.90 -22.30 1.64
N ALA A 190 2.09 -22.40 2.24
CA ALA A 190 2.30 -23.17 3.47
C ALA A 190 1.49 -22.61 4.63
N LEU A 191 1.56 -21.28 4.85
CA LEU A 191 0.76 -20.60 5.86
C LEU A 191 -0.75 -20.81 5.64
N ALA A 192 -1.22 -20.71 4.39
CA ALA A 192 -2.63 -20.96 4.08
C ALA A 192 -3.05 -22.41 4.36
N ARG A 193 -2.18 -23.41 4.18
CA ARG A 193 -2.48 -24.80 4.58
C ARG A 193 -2.57 -24.97 6.09
N GLU A 194 -1.70 -24.28 6.84
CA GLU A 194 -1.74 -24.29 8.30
C GLU A 194 -3.00 -23.60 8.84
N ILE A 195 -3.38 -22.47 8.25
CA ILE A 195 -4.61 -21.77 8.60
C ILE A 195 -5.81 -22.61 8.14
N PHE A 196 -5.98 -22.88 6.86
CA PHE A 196 -7.17 -23.52 6.29
C PHE A 196 -7.01 -25.05 6.20
N ALA A 197 -6.72 -25.69 7.32
CA ALA A 197 -6.46 -27.14 7.37
C ALA A 197 -7.69 -28.01 7.01
N THR A 198 -8.90 -27.46 7.10
CA THR A 198 -10.15 -28.16 6.75
C THR A 198 -10.41 -28.10 5.24
N GLU A 199 -10.82 -29.22 4.67
CA GLU A 199 -11.23 -29.28 3.26
C GLU A 199 -12.35 -28.27 2.97
N GLY A 200 -12.20 -27.50 1.89
CA GLY A 200 -13.21 -26.53 1.45
C GLY A 200 -13.07 -25.12 2.03
N GLU A 201 -12.24 -24.88 3.06
CA GLU A 201 -12.01 -23.52 3.61
C GLU A 201 -11.17 -22.63 2.67
N ALA A 202 -10.33 -23.24 1.83
CA ALA A 202 -9.48 -22.53 0.87
C ALA A 202 -9.33 -23.28 -0.45
N LYS A 203 -9.04 -22.52 -1.51
CA LYS A 203 -8.59 -23.05 -2.80
C LYS A 203 -7.18 -23.64 -2.65
N ALA A 204 -6.84 -24.60 -3.51
CA ALA A 204 -5.49 -25.18 -3.54
C ALA A 204 -4.41 -24.17 -4.00
N GLN A 205 -4.77 -23.28 -4.93
CA GLN A 205 -3.89 -22.26 -5.51
C GLN A 205 -4.70 -21.14 -6.15
N LEU A 206 -4.03 -20.03 -6.48
CA LEU A 206 -4.59 -18.96 -7.29
C LEU A 206 -4.87 -19.42 -8.73
N ASP A 207 -5.97 -18.93 -9.31
CA ASP A 207 -6.28 -19.24 -10.71
C ASP A 207 -5.45 -18.39 -11.70
N LYS A 208 -5.55 -18.71 -13.00
CA LYS A 208 -4.79 -18.01 -14.05
C LYS A 208 -5.14 -16.53 -14.16
N LYS A 209 -6.39 -16.14 -13.89
CA LYS A 209 -6.81 -14.72 -13.92
C LYS A 209 -6.23 -13.97 -12.73
N GLU A 210 -6.28 -14.57 -11.55
CA GLU A 210 -5.69 -14.03 -10.31
C GLU A 210 -4.17 -13.87 -10.44
N LEU A 211 -3.46 -14.85 -11.01
CA LEU A 211 -2.03 -14.76 -11.29
C LEU A 211 -1.70 -13.64 -12.31
N LYS A 212 -2.53 -13.48 -13.35
CA LYS A 212 -2.38 -12.38 -14.32
C LYS A 212 -2.63 -11.02 -13.67
N LEU A 213 -3.62 -10.92 -12.79
CA LEU A 213 -3.94 -9.71 -12.03
C LEU A 213 -2.78 -9.35 -11.09
N TRP A 214 -2.24 -10.32 -10.36
CA TRP A 214 -1.06 -10.14 -9.52
C TRP A 214 0.15 -9.67 -10.32
N SER A 215 0.47 -10.34 -11.44
CA SER A 215 1.62 -9.99 -12.28
C SER A 215 1.55 -8.57 -12.82
N ARG A 216 0.35 -8.00 -12.98
CA ARG A 216 0.17 -6.61 -13.42
C ARG A 216 0.35 -5.60 -12.28
N HIS A 217 0.05 -6.01 -11.05
CA HIS A 217 0.14 -5.16 -9.85
C HIS A 217 1.44 -5.34 -9.06
N ASN A 218 2.36 -6.17 -9.56
CA ASN A 218 3.68 -6.36 -9.02
C ASN A 218 4.76 -5.83 -9.97
N ALA A 219 5.81 -5.20 -9.44
CA ALA A 219 6.89 -4.72 -10.29
C ALA A 219 7.73 -5.92 -10.77
N PRO A 220 8.01 -6.05 -12.09
CA PRO A 220 8.88 -7.10 -12.58
C PRO A 220 10.33 -6.85 -12.14
N ASP A 221 11.04 -7.93 -11.83
CA ASP A 221 12.48 -7.93 -11.61
C ASP A 221 13.23 -8.22 -12.92
N TYR A 222 14.56 -8.24 -12.88
CA TYR A 222 15.41 -8.64 -14.01
C TYR A 222 15.06 -10.05 -14.49
N ASN A 223 14.93 -10.20 -15.80
CA ASN A 223 14.62 -11.47 -16.48
C ASN A 223 15.83 -12.07 -17.21
N LYS A 224 17.05 -11.85 -16.70
CA LYS A 224 18.29 -12.37 -17.27
C LYS A 224 18.59 -13.78 -16.77
N ILE A 225 19.35 -14.54 -17.54
CA ILE A 225 19.83 -15.87 -17.15
C ILE A 225 20.63 -15.76 -15.85
N GLY A 226 20.35 -16.63 -14.87
CA GLY A 226 20.99 -16.63 -13.55
C GLY A 226 20.38 -15.63 -12.55
N CYS A 227 19.50 -14.72 -12.99
CA CYS A 227 18.73 -13.89 -12.06
C CYS A 227 17.54 -14.68 -11.49
N VAL A 228 17.34 -14.56 -10.19
CA VAL A 228 16.11 -14.95 -9.50
C VAL A 228 15.23 -13.72 -9.35
N ALA A 229 13.93 -13.85 -9.62
CA ALA A 229 12.95 -12.79 -9.37
C ALA A 229 12.79 -12.58 -7.87
N LYS A 230 12.85 -11.33 -7.41
CA LYS A 230 12.81 -10.99 -5.98
C LYS A 230 11.74 -9.96 -5.70
N TYR A 231 11.20 -10.01 -4.48
CA TYR A 231 10.24 -9.04 -3.98
C TYR A 231 10.83 -8.10 -2.96
N ARG A 232 10.39 -6.86 -3.01
CA ARG A 232 10.59 -5.88 -1.95
C ARG A 232 9.66 -6.20 -0.77
N PRO A 233 9.96 -5.72 0.46
CA PRO A 233 9.08 -5.93 1.62
C PRO A 233 7.62 -5.55 1.36
N LEU A 234 7.38 -4.40 0.71
CA LEU A 234 6.04 -3.96 0.35
C LEU A 234 5.34 -4.90 -0.66
N GLU A 235 6.09 -5.51 -1.57
CA GLU A 235 5.57 -6.49 -2.53
C GLU A 235 5.27 -7.84 -1.86
N VAL A 236 6.05 -8.24 -0.86
CA VAL A 236 5.72 -9.40 -0.02
C VAL A 236 4.42 -9.16 0.74
N ALA A 237 4.27 -8.01 1.41
CA ALA A 237 3.03 -7.64 2.08
C ALA A 237 1.84 -7.61 1.10
N ALA A 238 2.05 -7.05 -0.10
CA ALA A 238 1.04 -7.00 -1.15
C ALA A 238 0.64 -8.40 -1.65
N TYR A 239 1.62 -9.28 -1.86
CA TYR A 239 1.36 -10.65 -2.29
C TYR A 239 0.57 -11.42 -1.24
N TYR A 240 1.01 -11.38 0.01
CA TYR A 240 0.31 -12.06 1.10
C TYR A 240 -1.12 -11.57 1.25
N ARG A 241 -1.34 -10.25 1.20
CA ARG A 241 -2.68 -9.66 1.24
C ARG A 241 -3.56 -10.14 0.08
N PHE A 242 -3.03 -10.10 -1.13
CA PHE A 242 -3.72 -10.56 -2.35
C PHE A 242 -4.05 -12.05 -2.27
N PHE A 243 -3.06 -12.86 -1.87
CA PHE A 243 -3.19 -14.30 -1.74
C PHE A 243 -4.23 -14.68 -0.68
N GLY A 244 -4.17 -14.08 0.51
CA GLY A 244 -5.12 -14.31 1.60
C GLY A 244 -6.57 -13.97 1.21
N GLU A 245 -6.79 -12.85 0.51
CA GLU A 245 -8.12 -12.47 0.01
C GLU A 245 -8.69 -13.50 -0.99
N ARG A 246 -7.82 -14.05 -1.85
CA ARG A 246 -8.23 -14.83 -3.04
C ARG A 246 -8.25 -16.34 -2.81
N ILE A 247 -7.46 -16.82 -1.85
CA ILE A 247 -7.37 -18.24 -1.52
C ILE A 247 -8.55 -18.69 -0.66
N VAL A 248 -9.11 -17.83 0.19
CA VAL A 248 -10.25 -18.19 1.06
C VAL A 248 -11.51 -18.48 0.23
N SER A 249 -12.16 -19.61 0.53
CA SER A 249 -13.37 -20.09 -0.15
C SER A 249 -14.63 -19.46 0.44
N THR A 250 -14.78 -18.15 0.27
CA THR A 250 -15.99 -17.42 0.72
C THR A 250 -16.51 -16.46 -0.34
N ASN A 251 -17.82 -16.22 -0.34
CA ASN A 251 -18.48 -15.22 -1.18
C ASN A 251 -18.65 -13.86 -0.47
N SER A 252 -18.36 -13.79 0.84
CA SER A 252 -18.44 -12.53 1.59
C SER A 252 -17.22 -11.65 1.31
N GLY A 253 -17.46 -10.44 0.79
CA GLY A 253 -16.41 -9.44 0.55
C GLY A 253 -15.68 -9.06 1.84
N PHE A 254 -16.44 -8.84 2.91
CA PHE A 254 -15.88 -8.49 4.22
C PHE A 254 -14.97 -9.59 4.80
N ARG A 255 -15.38 -10.86 4.76
CA ARG A 255 -14.52 -11.99 5.19
C ARG A 255 -13.21 -12.04 4.39
N ARG A 256 -13.28 -11.82 3.08
CA ARG A 256 -12.09 -11.76 2.21
C ARG A 256 -11.15 -10.61 2.60
N SER A 257 -11.71 -9.43 2.88
CA SER A 257 -10.94 -8.26 3.34
C SER A 257 -10.26 -8.48 4.70
N LEU A 258 -10.93 -9.15 5.65
CA LEU A 258 -10.34 -9.54 6.94
C LEU A 258 -9.14 -10.50 6.73
N TRP A 259 -9.33 -11.57 5.94
CA TRP A 259 -8.25 -12.52 5.65
C TRP A 259 -7.08 -11.88 4.90
N GLY A 260 -7.36 -11.04 3.90
CA GLY A 260 -6.33 -10.29 3.20
C GLY A 260 -5.49 -9.44 4.17
N ASN A 261 -6.14 -8.68 5.05
CA ASN A 261 -5.42 -7.85 6.03
C ASN A 261 -4.67 -8.68 7.07
N LEU A 262 -5.19 -9.83 7.52
CA LEU A 262 -4.46 -10.73 8.43
C LEU A 262 -3.19 -11.28 7.77
N PHE A 263 -3.29 -11.78 6.53
CA PHE A 263 -2.11 -12.25 5.79
C PHE A 263 -1.09 -11.12 5.60
N ARG A 264 -1.54 -9.89 5.34
CA ARG A 264 -0.67 -8.70 5.31
C ARG A 264 0.09 -8.55 6.62
N LYS A 265 -0.60 -8.57 7.78
CA LYS A 265 0.03 -8.41 9.09
C LYS A 265 1.03 -9.52 9.41
N MET A 266 0.72 -10.75 9.02
CA MET A 266 1.64 -11.88 9.16
C MET A 266 2.93 -11.61 8.38
N ALA A 267 2.82 -11.18 7.11
CA ALA A 267 3.97 -10.83 6.28
C ALA A 267 4.74 -9.59 6.77
N THR A 268 4.07 -8.66 7.45
CA THR A 268 4.69 -7.45 8.04
C THR A 268 5.11 -7.65 9.49
N THR A 269 5.19 -8.89 9.97
CA THR A 269 5.77 -9.24 11.27
C THR A 269 7.26 -9.58 11.10
N PRO A 270 8.19 -8.88 11.79
CA PRO A 270 9.64 -9.02 11.53
C PRO A 270 10.19 -10.45 11.67
N SER A 271 9.74 -11.18 12.70
CA SER A 271 10.14 -12.58 12.95
C SER A 271 9.72 -13.50 11.81
N TYR A 272 8.49 -13.33 11.31
CA TYR A 272 7.96 -14.11 10.20
C TYR A 272 8.61 -13.73 8.87
N LEU A 273 8.80 -12.43 8.59
CA LEU A 273 9.54 -11.98 7.41
C LEU A 273 10.96 -12.58 7.37
N THR A 274 11.61 -12.65 8.54
CA THR A 274 12.93 -13.29 8.68
C THR A 274 12.87 -14.79 8.41
N SER A 275 11.86 -15.51 8.93
CA SER A 275 11.74 -16.96 8.78
C SER A 275 11.47 -17.41 7.34
N ILE A 276 10.67 -16.63 6.59
CA ILE A 276 10.40 -16.91 5.18
C ILE A 276 11.53 -16.43 4.25
N SER A 277 12.47 -15.63 4.75
CA SER A 277 13.57 -15.11 3.93
C SER A 277 14.64 -16.17 3.64
N ARG A 278 15.34 -16.01 2.52
CA ARG A 278 16.57 -16.72 2.20
C ARG A 278 17.38 -15.96 1.16
N TYR A 279 18.68 -15.82 1.36
CA TYR A 279 19.56 -15.17 0.38
C TYR A 279 19.42 -15.84 -0.98
N TRP A 280 19.25 -15.04 -2.04
CA TRP A 280 18.88 -15.54 -3.37
C TRP A 280 19.86 -16.59 -3.94
N ALA A 281 21.18 -16.46 -3.68
CA ALA A 281 22.17 -17.42 -4.17
C ALA A 281 22.17 -18.74 -3.39
N LEU A 282 21.83 -18.68 -2.09
CA LEU A 282 21.60 -19.87 -1.25
C LEU A 282 20.28 -20.56 -1.60
N HIS A 283 19.30 -19.81 -2.09
CA HIS A 283 18.01 -20.32 -2.56
C HIS A 283 18.17 -21.03 -3.93
N SER A 284 18.87 -20.41 -4.87
CA SER A 284 19.08 -20.99 -6.21
C SER A 284 20.13 -22.11 -6.27
N GLY A 285 20.83 -22.37 -5.17
CA GLY A 285 21.91 -23.37 -5.10
C GLY A 285 23.24 -22.92 -5.70
N LEU A 286 23.35 -21.68 -6.19
CA LEU A 286 24.59 -21.12 -6.73
C LEU A 286 25.69 -20.97 -5.68
N ASP A 287 25.30 -20.69 -4.43
CA ASP A 287 26.22 -20.65 -3.28
C ASP A 287 25.79 -21.60 -2.18
N ALA A 288 25.59 -22.89 -2.50
CA ALA A 288 25.05 -23.88 -1.56
C ALA A 288 25.85 -24.01 -0.24
N GLN A 289 27.15 -23.69 -0.26
CA GLN A 289 28.03 -23.76 0.92
C GLN A 289 28.19 -22.42 1.65
N GLY A 290 27.53 -21.35 1.20
CA GLY A 290 27.63 -20.02 1.83
C GLY A 290 29.04 -19.42 1.76
N ARG A 291 29.81 -19.76 0.72
CA ARG A 291 31.20 -19.31 0.56
C ARG A 291 31.30 -17.81 0.33
N SER A 292 30.22 -17.16 -0.08
CA SER A 292 30.14 -15.69 -0.17
C SER A 292 30.20 -14.99 1.19
N GLY A 293 29.98 -15.72 2.30
CA GLY A 293 29.86 -15.13 3.63
C GLY A 293 28.57 -14.34 3.86
N ALA A 294 27.63 -14.36 2.90
CA ALA A 294 26.32 -13.74 3.06
C ALA A 294 25.50 -14.48 4.13
N PRO A 295 24.76 -13.76 5.00
CA PRO A 295 23.87 -14.40 5.95
C PRO A 295 22.79 -15.21 5.21
N SER A 296 22.25 -16.24 5.86
CA SER A 296 21.20 -17.06 5.25
C SER A 296 19.87 -16.33 5.12
N THR A 297 19.53 -15.52 6.13
CA THR A 297 18.27 -14.81 6.28
C THR A 297 18.51 -13.30 6.41
N ILE A 298 17.45 -12.51 6.28
CA ILE A 298 17.50 -11.06 6.50
C ILE A 298 18.01 -10.79 7.92
N PRO A 299 18.94 -9.84 8.11
CA PRO A 299 19.31 -9.35 9.44
C PRO A 299 18.10 -8.78 10.19
N SER A 300 17.95 -9.10 11.48
CA SER A 300 16.75 -8.75 12.26
C SER A 300 16.46 -7.25 12.31
N ASN A 301 17.49 -6.39 12.42
CA ASN A 301 17.35 -4.95 12.38
C ASN A 301 16.78 -4.44 11.03
N ILE A 302 17.23 -5.02 9.92
CA ILE A 302 16.74 -4.68 8.57
C ILE A 302 15.29 -5.14 8.39
N ALA A 303 14.94 -6.35 8.87
CA ALA A 303 13.57 -6.85 8.85
C ALA A 303 12.63 -5.96 9.69
N SER A 304 13.04 -5.60 10.91
CA SER A 304 12.27 -4.70 11.77
C SER A 304 12.04 -3.35 11.11
N ALA A 305 13.08 -2.70 10.59
CA ALA A 305 12.94 -1.42 9.90
C ALA A 305 11.98 -1.48 8.70
N ALA A 306 12.09 -2.52 7.86
CA ALA A 306 11.19 -2.72 6.73
C ALA A 306 9.73 -2.93 7.16
N CYS A 307 9.50 -3.62 8.28
CA CYS A 307 8.17 -3.86 8.84
C CYS A 307 7.58 -2.61 9.51
N GLU A 308 8.40 -1.71 10.07
CA GLU A 308 7.91 -0.44 10.62
C GLU A 308 7.25 0.43 9.54
N HIS A 309 7.71 0.36 8.29
CA HIS A 309 7.11 1.11 7.18
C HIS A 309 5.61 0.80 7.00
N ASP A 310 5.15 -0.44 7.27
CA ASP A 310 3.72 -0.83 7.19
C ASP A 310 2.86 -0.16 8.28
N LYS A 311 3.48 0.24 9.40
CA LYS A 311 2.78 0.85 10.55
C LYS A 311 2.66 2.37 10.43
N MET A 312 3.42 2.99 9.55
CA MET A 312 3.41 4.43 9.35
C MET A 312 2.18 4.87 8.54
N PHE A 313 1.71 6.10 8.79
CA PHE A 313 0.68 6.78 8.01
C PHE A 313 -0.68 6.05 7.91
N ARG A 314 -1.11 5.40 8.99
CA ARG A 314 -2.41 4.68 9.04
C ARG A 314 -3.59 5.62 8.81
N GLY A 315 -3.50 6.89 9.22
CA GLY A 315 -4.53 7.89 8.95
C GLY A 315 -4.72 8.11 7.46
N LEU A 316 -3.62 8.31 6.72
CA LEU A 316 -3.63 8.46 5.27
C LEU A 316 -4.08 7.18 4.55
N GLN A 317 -3.70 5.99 5.03
CA GLN A 317 -4.17 4.72 4.47
C GLN A 317 -5.69 4.58 4.62
N PHE A 318 -6.22 4.77 5.84
CA PHE A 318 -7.66 4.73 6.11
C PHE A 318 -8.41 5.79 5.29
N ARG A 319 -7.89 7.02 5.25
CA ARG A 319 -8.46 8.09 4.44
C ARG A 319 -8.58 7.68 2.99
N ASN A 320 -7.55 7.09 2.38
CA ASN A 320 -7.64 6.67 0.98
C ASN A 320 -8.69 5.58 0.76
N LEU A 321 -8.86 4.63 1.69
CA LEU A 321 -9.97 3.67 1.62
C LEU A 321 -11.34 4.36 1.69
N PHE A 322 -11.51 5.29 2.63
CA PHE A 322 -12.73 6.10 2.76
C PHE A 322 -13.04 6.90 1.49
N MET A 323 -12.05 7.46 0.82
CA MET A 323 -12.26 8.21 -0.42
C MET A 323 -12.78 7.34 -1.58
N TYR A 324 -12.63 6.01 -1.48
CA TYR A 324 -13.20 5.03 -2.41
C TYR A 324 -14.50 4.37 -1.90
N SER A 325 -14.97 4.69 -0.69
CA SER A 325 -16.16 4.04 -0.11
C SER A 325 -17.49 4.59 -0.62
N SER A 326 -17.50 5.81 -1.18
CA SER A 326 -18.69 6.48 -1.74
C SER A 326 -18.36 7.27 -3.00
N ILE A 327 -19.26 7.20 -3.99
CA ILE A 327 -19.17 7.95 -5.25
C ILE A 327 -19.34 9.45 -4.98
N GLU A 328 -20.24 9.81 -4.07
CA GLU A 328 -20.56 11.18 -3.70
C GLU A 328 -19.33 11.85 -3.08
N VAL A 329 -18.69 11.19 -2.12
CA VAL A 329 -17.42 11.63 -1.53
C VAL A 329 -16.38 11.81 -2.63
N ALA A 330 -16.24 10.83 -3.53
CA ALA A 330 -15.27 10.90 -4.62
C ALA A 330 -15.45 12.13 -5.52
N ARG A 331 -16.68 12.40 -5.97
CA ARG A 331 -17.00 13.53 -6.85
C ARG A 331 -16.73 14.89 -6.20
N GLN A 332 -16.98 15.00 -4.90
CA GLN A 332 -16.83 16.27 -4.17
C GLN A 332 -15.39 16.57 -3.79
N THR A 333 -14.60 15.54 -3.46
CA THR A 333 -13.34 15.74 -2.71
C THR A 333 -12.08 15.44 -3.50
N TRP A 334 -12.12 14.59 -4.52
CA TRP A 334 -10.89 14.11 -5.19
C TRP A 334 -10.07 15.21 -5.86
N ARG A 335 -10.71 16.30 -6.30
CA ARG A 335 -10.01 17.44 -6.94
C ARG A 335 -9.43 18.45 -5.96
N VAL A 336 -9.90 18.46 -4.71
CA VAL A 336 -9.63 19.55 -3.77
C VAL A 336 -8.87 19.09 -2.52
N ASP A 337 -8.91 17.80 -2.21
CA ASP A 337 -8.39 17.27 -0.96
C ASP A 337 -7.12 16.43 -1.17
N ASN A 338 -6.42 16.12 -0.07
CA ASN A 338 -5.24 15.26 -0.05
C ASN A 338 -5.66 13.80 -0.28
N PHE A 339 -5.38 13.30 -1.48
CA PHE A 339 -5.80 11.98 -1.96
C PHE A 339 -4.82 11.44 -2.99
N VAL A 340 -4.59 10.12 -2.97
CA VAL A 340 -3.79 9.45 -4.00
C VAL A 340 -4.72 8.59 -4.87
N PRO A 341 -4.98 9.01 -6.11
CA PRO A 341 -5.86 8.31 -7.04
C PRO A 341 -5.17 7.04 -7.55
N LEU A 342 -5.60 5.86 -7.11
CA LEU A 342 -5.05 4.58 -7.56
C LEU A 342 -6.10 3.81 -8.36
N MET A 343 -5.92 3.73 -9.68
CA MET A 343 -6.84 3.02 -10.59
C MET A 343 -7.11 1.57 -10.21
N ARG A 344 -6.14 0.88 -9.61
CA ARG A 344 -6.32 -0.50 -9.11
C ARG A 344 -7.41 -0.63 -8.04
N LEU A 345 -7.76 0.46 -7.37
CA LEU A 345 -8.80 0.54 -6.35
C LEU A 345 -10.17 0.90 -6.94
N PHE A 346 -10.20 1.49 -8.13
CA PHE A 346 -11.43 1.93 -8.79
C PHE A 346 -12.50 0.83 -8.91
N PRO A 347 -12.19 -0.42 -9.32
CA PRO A 347 -13.20 -1.47 -9.42
C PRO A 347 -13.76 -1.94 -8.07
N LEU A 348 -13.09 -1.55 -6.98
CA LEU A 348 -13.46 -1.92 -5.62
C LEU A 348 -14.31 -0.83 -4.93
N MET A 349 -14.63 0.26 -5.63
CA MET A 349 -15.37 1.39 -5.09
C MET A 349 -16.73 0.96 -4.53
N GLY A 350 -17.19 1.67 -3.48
CA GLY A 350 -18.47 1.40 -2.83
C GLY A 350 -18.34 0.34 -1.73
N GLN A 351 -19.20 -0.69 -1.77
CA GLN A 351 -19.27 -1.72 -0.73
C GLN A 351 -17.91 -2.37 -0.41
N GLN A 352 -17.12 -2.73 -1.42
CA GLN A 352 -15.88 -3.46 -1.18
C GLN A 352 -14.80 -2.57 -0.54
N ALA A 353 -14.71 -1.29 -0.92
CA ALA A 353 -13.85 -0.33 -0.25
C ALA A 353 -14.31 -0.05 1.19
N SER A 354 -15.62 -0.03 1.45
CA SER A 354 -16.17 0.09 2.81
C SER A 354 -15.83 -1.12 3.68
N ASP A 355 -16.01 -2.33 3.15
CA ASP A 355 -15.64 -3.58 3.82
C ASP A 355 -14.15 -3.62 4.13
N GLU A 356 -13.31 -3.18 3.19
CA GLU A 356 -11.86 -3.08 3.39
C GLU A 356 -11.49 -2.03 4.44
N ALA A 357 -12.15 -0.87 4.48
CA ALA A 357 -11.91 0.17 5.48
C ALA A 357 -12.22 -0.34 6.90
N LEU A 358 -13.34 -1.05 7.08
CA LEU A 358 -13.69 -1.69 8.35
C LEU A 358 -12.68 -2.79 8.72
N ALA A 359 -12.35 -3.68 7.78
CA ALA A 359 -11.41 -4.76 8.00
C ALA A 359 -10.02 -4.25 8.37
N PHE A 360 -9.54 -3.17 7.72
CA PHE A 360 -8.28 -2.52 8.03
C PHE A 360 -8.22 -2.09 9.50
N LEU A 361 -9.24 -1.36 9.99
CA LEU A 361 -9.28 -0.88 11.37
C LEU A 361 -9.32 -2.03 12.38
N LEU A 362 -10.20 -3.01 12.15
CA LEU A 362 -10.39 -4.13 13.06
C LEU A 362 -9.13 -5.01 13.14
N VAL A 363 -8.47 -5.26 11.99
CA VAL A 363 -7.27 -6.10 11.94
C VAL A 363 -6.06 -5.37 12.53
N GLU A 364 -5.87 -4.07 12.27
CA GLU A 364 -4.77 -3.31 12.87
C GLU A 364 -4.90 -3.28 14.40
N ASP A 365 -6.12 -3.12 14.93
CA ASP A 365 -6.37 -3.16 16.37
C ASP A 365 -6.13 -4.55 16.97
N PHE A 366 -6.71 -5.59 16.36
CA PHE A 366 -6.48 -6.98 16.76
C PHE A 366 -4.99 -7.32 16.79
N TRP A 367 -4.26 -6.97 15.73
CA TRP A 367 -2.82 -7.24 15.67
C TRP A 367 -2.05 -6.45 16.74
N ALA A 368 -2.41 -5.21 17.00
CA ALA A 368 -1.80 -4.40 18.06
C ALA A 368 -2.01 -5.02 19.45
N THR A 369 -3.20 -5.56 19.73
CA THR A 369 -3.47 -6.26 21.00
C THR A 369 -2.62 -7.51 21.20
N LEU A 370 -2.30 -8.24 20.13
CA LEU A 370 -1.39 -9.38 20.17
C LEU A 370 0.08 -8.96 20.37
N THR A 371 0.49 -7.81 19.83
CA THR A 371 1.88 -7.32 19.99
C THR A 371 2.15 -6.73 21.37
N ASN A 372 1.13 -6.20 22.06
CA ASN A 372 1.34 -5.59 23.38
C ASN A 372 1.63 -6.62 24.49
N SER A 373 1.40 -7.91 24.23
CA SER A 373 1.72 -9.00 25.15
C SER A 373 3.13 -9.58 25.02
N GLU A 374 3.82 -9.41 23.88
CA GLU A 374 5.14 -10.01 23.64
C GLU A 374 6.05 -9.11 22.77
N SER A 375 7.34 -9.03 23.10
CA SER A 375 8.35 -8.22 22.39
C SER A 375 8.59 -8.63 20.93
N SER A 376 8.08 -9.79 20.51
CA SER A 376 7.99 -10.21 19.12
C SER A 376 6.92 -11.28 18.96
N ILE A 377 5.90 -11.05 18.11
CA ILE A 377 4.93 -12.08 17.76
C ILE A 377 5.65 -13.24 17.06
N VAL A 378 5.40 -14.47 17.49
CA VAL A 378 5.71 -15.68 16.73
C VAL A 378 4.41 -16.25 16.19
N ILE A 379 4.31 -16.41 14.88
CA ILE A 379 3.13 -17.03 14.26
C ILE A 379 3.14 -18.52 14.63
N ASN A 380 2.21 -18.90 15.50
CA ASN A 380 2.04 -20.25 16.01
C ASN A 380 0.54 -20.63 16.01
N ASP A 381 0.22 -21.85 16.42
CA ASP A 381 -1.15 -22.37 16.46
C ASP A 381 -2.11 -21.53 17.32
N ALA A 382 -1.61 -20.83 18.35
CA ALA A 382 -2.44 -19.96 19.17
C ALA A 382 -2.86 -18.70 18.39
N ILE A 383 -1.91 -18.05 17.70
CA ILE A 383 -2.18 -16.89 16.84
C ILE A 383 -3.08 -17.27 15.66
N ILE A 384 -2.87 -18.45 15.06
CA ILE A 384 -3.72 -18.97 13.98
C ILE A 384 -5.16 -19.16 14.47
N ARG A 385 -5.36 -19.83 15.62
CA ARG A 385 -6.70 -20.02 16.21
C ARG A 385 -7.36 -18.69 16.59
N ALA A 386 -6.62 -17.76 17.20
CA ALA A 386 -7.13 -16.43 17.52
C ALA A 386 -7.55 -15.66 16.26
N SER A 387 -6.77 -15.75 15.19
CA SER A 387 -7.07 -15.11 13.90
C SER A 387 -8.34 -15.69 13.27
N LYS A 388 -8.53 -17.02 13.29
CA LYS A 388 -9.77 -17.66 12.83
C LYS A 388 -10.98 -17.18 13.62
N GLN A 389 -10.90 -17.22 14.95
CA GLN A 389 -11.99 -16.79 15.82
C GLN A 389 -12.33 -15.31 15.56
N PHE A 390 -11.31 -14.47 15.44
CA PHE A 390 -11.49 -13.06 15.10
C PHE A 390 -12.24 -12.86 13.78
N VAL A 391 -11.90 -13.61 12.72
CA VAL A 391 -12.61 -13.49 11.44
C VAL A 391 -14.07 -13.92 11.58
N GLU A 392 -14.33 -15.06 12.22
CA GLU A 392 -15.69 -15.57 12.40
C GLU A 392 -16.56 -14.62 13.22
N ASP A 393 -16.04 -14.08 14.34
CA ASP A 393 -16.77 -13.17 15.22
C ASP A 393 -17.14 -11.87 14.50
N ASN A 394 -16.20 -11.27 13.78
CA ASN A 394 -16.46 -10.01 13.08
C ASN A 394 -17.35 -10.22 11.86
N ALA A 395 -17.21 -11.35 11.17
CA ALA A 395 -18.08 -11.66 10.05
C ALA A 395 -19.52 -11.93 10.49
N LEU A 396 -19.72 -12.61 11.63
CA LEU A 396 -21.05 -12.78 12.21
C LEU A 396 -21.69 -11.43 12.57
N LEU A 397 -20.91 -10.49 13.12
CA LEU A 397 -21.40 -9.12 13.36
C LEU A 397 -21.77 -8.40 12.06
N HIS A 398 -20.95 -8.52 11.01
CA HIS A 398 -21.27 -7.94 9.69
C HIS A 398 -22.57 -8.50 9.11
N ASP A 399 -22.79 -9.82 9.24
CA ASP A 399 -23.96 -10.50 8.69
C ASP A 399 -25.25 -10.27 9.50
N SER A 400 -25.16 -10.02 10.82
CA SER A 400 -26.32 -10.04 11.73
C SER A 400 -26.51 -8.81 12.64
N ASN A 401 -25.48 -8.00 12.86
CA ASN A 401 -25.51 -6.85 13.77
C ASN A 401 -24.50 -5.76 13.36
N ILE A 402 -24.85 -5.00 12.32
CA ILE A 402 -24.00 -3.93 11.77
C ILE A 402 -23.70 -2.87 12.82
N ASP A 403 -24.65 -2.49 13.69
CA ASP A 403 -24.41 -1.50 14.74
C ASP A 403 -23.32 -1.98 15.73
N GLY A 404 -23.36 -3.26 16.10
CA GLY A 404 -22.32 -3.89 16.91
C GLY A 404 -20.95 -3.86 16.24
N LEU A 405 -20.90 -4.13 14.93
CA LEU A 405 -19.67 -4.04 14.14
C LEU A 405 -19.13 -2.60 14.10
N LEU A 406 -20.01 -1.61 13.87
CA LEU A 406 -19.63 -0.20 13.77
C LEU A 406 -19.11 0.35 15.10
N ASN A 407 -19.75 0.01 16.22
CA ASN A 407 -19.26 0.37 17.55
C ASN A 407 -17.86 -0.21 17.82
N LYS A 408 -17.64 -1.46 17.39
CA LYS A 408 -16.32 -2.11 17.49
C LYS A 408 -15.29 -1.44 16.58
N ALA A 409 -15.67 -1.08 15.35
CA ALA A 409 -14.80 -0.40 14.40
C ALA A 409 -14.43 1.02 14.86
N GLN A 410 -15.36 1.78 15.45
CA GLN A 410 -15.10 3.08 16.08
C GLN A 410 -14.11 2.95 17.25
N SER A 411 -14.33 1.97 18.12
CA SER A 411 -13.40 1.68 19.22
C SER A 411 -12.01 1.30 18.74
N SER A 412 -11.94 0.51 17.66
CA SER A 412 -10.69 0.11 17.01
C SER A 412 -9.99 1.32 16.38
N ALA A 413 -10.74 2.19 15.70
CA ALA A 413 -10.22 3.42 15.11
C ALA A 413 -9.60 4.35 16.16
N ALA A 414 -10.23 4.49 17.34
CA ALA A 414 -9.68 5.31 18.42
C ALA A 414 -8.30 4.81 18.90
N ARG A 415 -8.02 3.50 18.82
CA ARG A 415 -6.72 2.90 19.20
C ARG A 415 -5.71 2.89 18.05
N VAL A 416 -6.18 2.64 16.82
CA VAL A 416 -5.34 2.53 15.62
C VAL A 416 -4.94 3.91 15.08
N LEU A 417 -5.83 4.89 15.19
CA LEU A 417 -5.70 6.27 14.72
C LEU A 417 -5.79 7.25 15.89
N PRO A 418 -4.93 7.15 16.92
CA PRO A 418 -5.03 8.01 18.08
C PRO A 418 -4.78 9.46 17.69
N GLU A 419 -5.48 10.39 18.37
CA GLU A 419 -5.18 11.81 18.25
C GLU A 419 -3.70 12.05 18.61
N PRO A 420 -2.98 12.88 17.83
CA PRO A 420 -1.61 13.22 18.14
C PRO A 420 -1.56 13.90 19.52
N SER A 421 -0.70 13.40 20.42
CA SER A 421 -0.48 14.05 21.72
C SER A 421 0.04 15.46 21.50
N VAL A 422 -0.53 16.45 22.19
CA VAL A 422 -0.01 17.83 22.22
C VAL A 422 1.35 17.80 22.91
N VAL A 423 2.41 17.50 22.18
CA VAL A 423 3.76 17.86 22.61
C VAL A 423 3.84 19.35 22.39
N ALA A 424 4.07 20.11 23.47
CA ALA A 424 4.28 21.54 23.44
C ALA A 424 5.49 21.87 22.55
N SER A 425 5.28 21.99 21.25
CA SER A 425 6.17 22.75 20.37
C SER A 425 5.92 24.21 20.71
N GLY A 426 6.85 24.79 21.45
CA GLY A 426 6.87 26.23 21.73
C GLY A 426 6.74 27.03 20.44
N ASN A 427 5.85 28.02 20.51
CA ASN A 427 5.74 29.19 19.64
C ASN A 427 5.71 28.95 18.12
N SER A 428 4.50 28.85 17.59
CA SER A 428 4.07 29.74 16.51
C SER A 428 2.55 29.87 16.55
N GLU A 429 2.08 30.99 17.10
CA GLU A 429 0.71 31.47 16.89
C GLU A 429 0.49 31.75 15.38
N GLU A 430 -0.79 31.67 14.99
CA GLU A 430 -1.37 32.12 13.71
C GLU A 430 -1.12 31.27 12.45
N SER A 431 -2.00 30.30 12.20
CA SER A 431 -2.86 30.33 11.01
C SER A 431 -4.07 29.41 11.21
N ALA A 432 -5.16 29.96 11.76
CA ALA A 432 -6.47 29.34 11.67
C ALA A 432 -6.97 29.53 10.23
N ALA A 433 -6.80 28.54 9.37
CA ALA A 433 -7.53 28.46 8.12
C ALA A 433 -8.94 27.93 8.44
N THR A 434 -9.89 28.85 8.43
CA THR A 434 -11.33 28.62 8.53
C THR A 434 -11.78 27.68 7.41
N PHE A 435 -12.34 26.51 7.75
CA PHE A 435 -13.08 25.69 6.79
C PHE A 435 -14.57 26.02 6.93
N SER A 436 -15.19 26.44 5.84
CA SER A 436 -16.64 26.57 5.68
C SER A 436 -17.26 25.18 5.51
N GLU A 437 -18.15 24.81 6.42
CA GLU A 437 -19.05 23.66 6.23
C GLU A 437 -19.84 23.80 4.92
N PRO A 438 -20.01 22.73 4.12
CA PRO A 438 -21.01 22.73 3.09
C PRO A 438 -22.39 22.63 3.76
N ALA A 439 -23.18 23.70 3.63
CA ALA A 439 -24.56 23.74 4.07
C ALA A 439 -25.36 22.58 3.42
N VAL A 440 -25.85 21.68 4.26
CA VAL A 440 -26.90 20.73 3.89
C VAL A 440 -28.20 21.53 3.85
N SER A 441 -28.69 21.87 2.65
CA SER A 441 -30.03 22.40 2.48
C SER A 441 -31.05 21.28 2.67
N ALA A 442 -31.95 21.47 3.62
CA ALA A 442 -33.16 20.69 3.85
C ALA A 442 -34.13 20.73 2.67
#